data_AF-A0A212K0Q8-F1
#
_entry.id   AF-A0A212K0Q8-F1
#
_cell.length_a   1.000
_cell.length_b   1.000
_cell.length_c   1.000
_cell.angle_alpha   90.00
_cell.angle_beta   90.00
_cell.angle_gamma   90.00
#
_symmetry.space_group_name_H-M   'P 1'
#
loop_
_entity.id
_entity.type
_entity.pdbx_description
1 polymer ?
#
loop_
_entity_poly.entity_id
_entity_poly.type
_entity_poly.pdbx_seq_one_letter_code
_entity_poly.pdbx_strand_id
1 'polypeptide(L)'
;MTEFEEGEFRGPLFNQLEKGSNLLWEPGQVFEKIVGIDRASLCINDYLWNLHGFSSPLGGLSLHRRKFRYIWNTSKPKKILPDFNLNLFIQAKRSDYSSRSKKGLKPHIKGAHWYFEITPHQQTALELLEKELGTDALVIYAAPVFHKQQDLYNHTSGQTIVANSTFPKVSLLRGHKKWYFDRGGIKGVANPEYESFDQEDLLSQIEDMRIQKGQFVSEGALSNLSKLSRAVRNVAEIQSGSFLATQFAYENELLDDFIYQYDVENYRETKDYLQVELFSFLWKLNWLTF
;
A
#
# COMPACT_ATOMS: atom_id res chain seq x y z
N MET A 1 -4.12 27.43 13.62
CA MET A 1 -4.57 27.29 12.22
C MET A 1 -3.34 26.92 11.41
N THR A 2 -3.50 26.16 10.32
CA THR A 2 -2.36 25.79 9.49
C THR A 2 -1.93 26.97 8.64
N GLU A 3 -0.62 27.18 8.54
CA GLU A 3 -0.01 28.40 7.98
C GLU A 3 0.29 28.28 6.48
N PHE A 4 0.31 27.07 5.92
CA PHE A 4 0.59 26.80 4.50
C PHE A 4 -0.63 26.20 3.79
N GLU A 5 -0.68 26.40 2.47
CA GLU A 5 -1.71 25.83 1.59
C GLU A 5 -1.42 24.38 1.18
N GLU A 6 -2.46 23.65 0.76
CA GLU A 6 -2.33 22.25 0.32
C GLU A 6 -1.32 22.09 -0.83
N GLY A 7 -1.28 23.05 -1.76
CA GLY A 7 -0.35 23.07 -2.88
C GLY A 7 1.12 23.18 -2.46
N GLU A 8 1.41 23.90 -1.36
CA GLU A 8 2.77 24.06 -0.83
C GLU A 8 3.29 22.77 -0.19
N PHE A 9 2.40 21.94 0.37
CA PHE A 9 2.74 20.61 0.89
C PHE A 9 2.91 19.57 -0.22
N ARG A 10 2.05 19.62 -1.25
CA ARG A 10 2.01 18.64 -2.35
C ARG A 10 3.36 18.50 -3.06
N GLY A 11 4.01 19.62 -3.42
CA GLY A 11 5.28 19.60 -4.15
C GLY A 11 6.39 18.84 -3.42
N PRO A 12 6.75 19.23 -2.18
CA PRO A 12 7.73 18.54 -1.37
C PRO A 12 7.39 17.07 -1.09
N LEU A 13 6.10 16.76 -0.82
CA LEU A 13 5.65 15.39 -0.60
C LEU A 13 5.96 14.50 -1.81
N PHE A 14 5.49 14.90 -3.01
CA PHE A 14 5.67 14.08 -4.21
C PHE A 14 7.14 13.98 -4.62
N ASN A 15 7.92 15.06 -4.46
CA ASN A 15 9.35 15.02 -4.71
C ASN A 15 10.05 13.91 -3.90
N GLN A 16 9.73 13.79 -2.61
CA GLN A 16 10.33 12.79 -1.73
C GLN A 16 9.80 11.37 -1.94
N LEU A 17 8.53 11.23 -2.32
CA LEU A 17 7.94 9.92 -2.68
C LEU A 17 8.49 9.38 -3.99
N GLU A 18 8.61 10.25 -5.00
CA GLU A 18 8.96 9.86 -6.37
C GLU A 18 10.47 9.62 -6.54
N LYS A 19 11.33 10.20 -5.68
CA LYS A 19 12.80 10.04 -5.73
C LYS A 19 13.39 10.22 -7.16
N GLY A 20 12.81 11.11 -7.96
CA GLY A 20 13.22 11.36 -9.35
C GLY A 20 12.58 10.44 -10.40
N SER A 21 11.60 9.60 -10.04
CA SER A 21 10.80 8.82 -10.98
C SER A 21 10.12 9.75 -12.01
N ASN A 22 10.26 9.41 -13.29
CA ASN A 22 9.60 10.08 -14.40
C ASN A 22 8.26 9.43 -14.78
N LEU A 23 7.92 8.30 -14.17
CA LEU A 23 6.70 7.55 -14.42
C LEU A 23 5.60 8.04 -13.47
N LEU A 24 5.07 9.23 -13.76
CA LEU A 24 4.05 9.89 -12.95
C LEU A 24 2.92 10.44 -13.82
N TRP A 25 1.75 10.57 -13.20
CA TRP A 25 0.57 11.13 -13.83
C TRP A 25 -0.21 11.98 -12.85
N GLU A 26 -0.46 13.22 -13.22
CA GLU A 26 -1.30 14.15 -12.50
C GLU A 26 -2.60 14.39 -13.28
N PRO A 27 -3.75 13.95 -12.77
CA PRO A 27 -5.02 14.26 -13.42
C PRO A 27 -5.32 15.75 -13.31
N GLY A 28 -5.59 16.41 -14.45
CA GLY A 28 -6.12 17.78 -14.40
C GLY A 28 -7.46 17.86 -13.66
N GLN A 29 -7.81 19.07 -13.18
CA GLN A 29 -8.95 19.35 -12.28
C GLN A 29 -10.28 18.67 -12.64
N VAL A 30 -10.61 18.54 -13.92
CA VAL A 30 -11.85 17.88 -14.37
C VAL A 30 -11.82 16.38 -14.10
N PHE A 31 -10.66 15.76 -14.28
CA PHE A 31 -10.46 14.32 -14.08
C PHE A 31 -10.22 13.97 -12.62
N GLU A 32 -9.63 14.88 -11.85
CA GLU A 32 -9.51 14.79 -10.39
C GLU A 32 -10.89 14.59 -9.74
N LYS A 33 -11.92 15.31 -10.19
CA LYS A 33 -13.31 15.13 -9.70
C LYS A 33 -13.89 13.73 -9.95
N ILE A 34 -13.32 12.98 -10.89
CA ILE A 34 -13.79 11.65 -11.30
C ILE A 34 -12.96 10.55 -10.63
N VAL A 35 -11.64 10.75 -10.52
CA VAL A 35 -10.68 9.74 -10.00
C VAL A 35 -10.35 9.95 -8.53
N GLY A 36 -10.44 11.18 -8.05
CA GLY A 36 -10.26 11.55 -6.64
C GLY A 36 -8.82 11.63 -6.15
N ILE A 37 -7.82 11.54 -7.04
CA ILE A 37 -6.39 11.60 -6.71
C ILE A 37 -5.77 12.91 -7.20
N ASP A 38 -4.75 13.38 -6.49
CA ASP A 38 -3.87 14.47 -6.94
C ASP A 38 -2.75 13.93 -7.83
N ARG A 39 -2.27 12.71 -7.56
CA ARG A 39 -1.09 12.16 -8.23
C ARG A 39 -1.16 10.64 -8.29
N ALA A 40 -0.63 10.07 -9.36
CA ALA A 40 -0.24 8.68 -9.44
C ALA A 40 1.22 8.56 -9.87
N SER A 41 1.95 7.60 -9.34
CA SER A 41 3.34 7.35 -9.75
C SER A 41 3.73 5.87 -9.65
N LEU A 42 4.81 5.50 -10.35
CA LEU A 42 5.60 4.34 -9.98
C LEU A 42 6.55 4.76 -8.85
N CYS A 43 6.11 4.49 -7.62
CA CYS A 43 6.78 4.81 -6.39
C CYS A 43 7.64 3.64 -5.91
N ILE A 44 8.92 3.91 -5.65
CA ILE A 44 9.89 2.95 -5.11
C ILE A 44 10.34 3.33 -3.69
N ASN A 45 9.53 4.11 -2.98
CA ASN A 45 9.87 4.55 -1.62
C ASN A 45 9.61 3.43 -0.61
N ASP A 46 10.67 2.70 -0.23
CA ASP A 46 10.59 1.54 0.67
C ASP A 46 9.89 1.84 2.00
N TYR A 47 10.09 3.04 2.57
CA TYR A 47 9.44 3.42 3.82
C TYR A 47 7.91 3.39 3.68
N LEU A 48 7.37 3.96 2.59
CA LEU A 48 5.93 3.94 2.34
C LEU A 48 5.40 2.51 2.17
N TRP A 49 6.12 1.67 1.43
CA TRP A 49 5.72 0.28 1.20
C TRP A 49 5.74 -0.55 2.49
N ASN A 50 6.81 -0.40 3.28
CA ASN A 50 6.95 -1.04 4.59
C ASN A 50 5.83 -0.60 5.55
N LEU A 51 5.45 0.68 5.55
CA LEU A 51 4.33 1.19 6.34
C LEU A 51 3.02 0.45 6.04
N HIS A 52 2.84 -0.06 4.83
CA HIS A 52 1.65 -0.77 4.39
C HIS A 52 1.79 -2.30 4.39
N GLY A 53 2.88 -2.82 4.98
CA GLY A 53 3.15 -4.26 5.09
C GLY A 53 3.73 -4.89 3.82
N PHE A 54 4.27 -4.09 2.90
CA PHE A 54 4.95 -4.59 1.72
C PHE A 54 6.47 -4.54 1.90
N SER A 55 7.13 -5.68 1.74
CA SER A 55 8.60 -5.79 1.82
C SER A 55 9.31 -5.22 0.59
N SER A 56 8.56 -4.99 -0.50
CA SER A 56 9.06 -4.35 -1.72
C SER A 56 7.94 -3.57 -2.43
N PRO A 57 8.29 -2.56 -3.25
CA PRO A 57 7.32 -1.85 -4.08
C PRO A 57 6.54 -2.79 -5.00
N LEU A 58 5.22 -2.58 -5.10
CA LEU A 58 4.40 -3.32 -6.07
C LEU A 58 4.82 -3.00 -7.50
N GLY A 59 4.71 -3.96 -8.41
CA GLY A 59 5.05 -3.78 -9.84
C GLY A 59 4.13 -2.80 -10.58
N GLY A 60 2.97 -2.48 -10.00
CA GLY A 60 2.01 -1.54 -10.56
C GLY A 60 1.24 -2.09 -11.75
N LEU A 61 0.44 -1.22 -12.35
CA LEU A 61 -0.34 -1.53 -13.54
C LEU A 61 -0.40 -0.35 -14.51
N SER A 62 -0.64 -0.67 -15.78
CA SER A 62 -0.92 0.32 -16.83
C SER A 62 -2.42 0.62 -16.89
N LEU A 63 -2.77 1.88 -16.64
CA LEU A 63 -4.17 2.31 -16.58
C LEU A 63 -4.91 2.12 -17.91
N HIS A 64 -4.20 2.25 -19.04
CA HIS A 64 -4.75 2.00 -20.37
C HIS A 64 -5.32 0.58 -20.54
N ARG A 65 -4.81 -0.40 -19.80
CA ARG A 65 -5.23 -1.81 -19.89
C ARG A 65 -6.47 -2.13 -19.05
N ARG A 66 -6.93 -1.20 -18.21
CA ARG A 66 -8.08 -1.40 -17.30
C ARG A 66 -9.35 -0.76 -17.84
N LYS A 67 -10.48 -1.44 -17.66
CA LYS A 67 -11.81 -0.94 -18.04
C LYS A 67 -12.40 -0.14 -16.88
N PHE A 68 -12.01 1.12 -16.72
CA PHE A 68 -12.61 2.02 -15.73
C PHE A 68 -14.03 2.43 -16.10
N ARG A 69 -15.00 1.51 -16.02
CA ARG A 69 -16.39 1.74 -16.47
C ARG A 69 -17.03 2.94 -15.76
N TYR A 70 -16.68 3.18 -14.50
CA TYR A 70 -17.18 4.33 -13.74
C TYR A 70 -16.58 5.67 -14.18
N ILE A 71 -15.35 5.68 -14.72
CA ILE A 71 -14.69 6.88 -15.27
C ILE A 71 -15.19 7.19 -16.68
N TRP A 72 -15.45 6.16 -17.49
CA TRP A 72 -15.72 6.30 -18.93
C TRP A 72 -17.20 6.31 -19.33
N ASN A 73 -18.12 6.08 -18.39
CA ASN A 73 -19.57 6.13 -18.67
C ASN A 73 -20.10 7.56 -18.90
N THR A 74 -19.29 8.60 -18.69
CA THR A 74 -19.66 10.02 -18.85
C THR A 74 -19.04 10.65 -20.12
N SER A 75 -19.49 10.19 -21.30
CA SER A 75 -19.69 10.95 -22.57
C SER A 75 -18.74 12.09 -23.02
N LYS A 76 -17.48 12.18 -22.57
CA LYS A 76 -16.47 13.14 -23.06
C LYS A 76 -15.23 12.40 -23.60
N PRO A 77 -14.51 12.99 -24.59
CA PRO A 77 -13.56 12.27 -25.44
C PRO A 77 -12.56 11.50 -24.60
N LYS A 78 -12.34 10.23 -24.97
CA LYS A 78 -11.44 9.25 -24.32
C LYS A 78 -10.07 9.89 -24.08
N LYS A 79 -9.88 10.48 -22.91
CA LYS A 79 -8.58 10.98 -22.48
C LYS A 79 -7.62 9.80 -22.55
N ILE A 80 -6.51 9.95 -23.25
CA ILE A 80 -5.49 8.92 -23.29
C ILE A 80 -4.92 8.82 -21.88
N LEU A 81 -5.08 7.65 -21.26
CA LEU A 81 -4.46 7.37 -19.97
C LEU A 81 -3.00 6.96 -20.18
N PRO A 82 -2.15 7.13 -19.14
CA PRO A 82 -0.82 6.57 -19.13
C PRO A 82 -0.79 5.11 -19.56
N ASP A 83 0.14 4.78 -20.44
CA ASP A 83 0.40 3.43 -20.92
C ASP A 83 1.53 2.72 -20.14
N PHE A 84 2.21 3.43 -19.24
CA PHE A 84 3.21 2.90 -18.32
C PHE A 84 2.61 2.47 -16.96
N ASN A 85 3.40 1.72 -16.19
CA ASN A 85 2.96 1.18 -14.89
C ASN A 85 2.96 2.25 -13.80
N LEU A 86 1.93 2.19 -12.95
CA LEU A 86 1.72 3.01 -11.77
C LEU A 86 1.36 2.09 -10.60
N ASN A 87 1.95 2.31 -9.43
CA ASN A 87 1.74 1.48 -8.24
C ASN A 87 1.26 2.28 -7.01
N LEU A 88 1.31 3.61 -7.05
CA LEU A 88 0.85 4.50 -5.99
C LEU A 88 -0.12 5.54 -6.54
N PHE A 89 -1.25 5.69 -5.88
CA PHE A 89 -2.32 6.65 -6.17
C PHE A 89 -2.64 7.40 -4.88
N ILE A 90 -2.46 8.72 -4.91
CA ILE A 90 -2.41 9.53 -3.70
C ILE A 90 -3.27 10.78 -3.82
N GLN A 91 -4.07 11.04 -2.79
CA GLN A 91 -4.74 12.31 -2.55
C GLN A 91 -4.08 13.01 -1.37
N ALA A 92 -3.38 14.11 -1.64
CA ALA A 92 -2.82 14.94 -0.59
C ALA A 92 -3.92 15.78 0.07
N LYS A 93 -3.71 16.10 1.35
CA LYS A 93 -4.58 16.94 2.15
C LYS A 93 -3.75 17.90 2.99
N ARG A 94 -4.22 19.13 3.10
CA ARG A 94 -3.81 20.01 4.20
C ARG A 94 -4.38 19.46 5.52
N SER A 95 -3.55 19.47 6.56
CA SER A 95 -4.02 19.14 7.91
C SER A 95 -4.49 20.38 8.65
N ASP A 96 -5.49 20.22 9.50
CA ASP A 96 -5.87 21.19 10.53
C ASP A 96 -5.28 20.76 11.88
N TYR A 97 -4.95 21.74 12.73
CA TYR A 97 -4.33 21.53 14.03
C TYR A 97 -5.30 21.80 15.18
N SER A 98 -5.27 20.92 16.19
CA SER A 98 -5.91 21.14 17.48
C SER A 98 -4.92 20.92 18.62
N SER A 99 -4.86 21.87 19.55
CA SER A 99 -4.01 21.77 20.74
C SER A 99 -4.58 20.85 21.83
N ARG A 100 -5.85 20.43 21.72
CA ARG A 100 -6.54 19.63 22.74
C ARG A 100 -7.47 18.59 22.11
N SER A 101 -7.47 17.39 22.67
CA SER A 101 -8.38 16.31 22.27
C SER A 101 -9.80 16.46 22.82
N LYS A 102 -10.77 16.16 21.95
CA LYS A 102 -12.20 16.06 22.30
C LYS A 102 -12.45 14.85 23.19
N LYS A 103 -13.55 14.85 23.97
CA LYS A 103 -13.89 13.78 24.94
C LYS A 103 -13.82 12.37 24.32
N GLY A 104 -14.38 12.17 23.12
CA GLY A 104 -14.35 10.88 22.42
C GLY A 104 -12.99 10.50 21.82
N LEU A 105 -12.12 11.47 21.54
CA LEU A 105 -10.79 11.24 20.99
C LEU A 105 -9.73 10.98 22.07
N LYS A 106 -9.94 11.50 23.29
CA LYS A 106 -9.01 11.39 24.43
C LYS A 106 -8.50 9.98 24.75
N PRO A 107 -9.31 8.90 24.64
CA PRO A 107 -8.81 7.54 24.86
C PRO A 107 -7.68 7.15 23.90
N HIS A 108 -7.67 7.72 22.70
CA HIS A 108 -6.76 7.36 21.62
C HIS A 108 -5.62 8.38 21.45
N ILE A 109 -5.96 9.67 21.50
CA ILE A 109 -5.00 10.77 21.36
C ILE A 109 -5.20 11.72 22.53
N LYS A 110 -4.21 11.85 23.41
CA LYS A 110 -4.34 12.61 24.66
C LYS A 110 -4.06 14.11 24.52
N GLY A 111 -3.33 14.52 23.49
CA GLY A 111 -2.75 15.86 23.38
C GLY A 111 -3.04 16.60 22.08
N ALA A 112 -2.05 17.39 21.67
CA ALA A 112 -2.06 18.09 20.40
C ALA A 112 -2.09 17.08 19.25
N HIS A 113 -2.85 17.39 18.21
CA HIS A 113 -3.07 16.48 17.09
C HIS A 113 -3.50 17.22 15.84
N TRP A 114 -3.50 16.48 14.74
CA TRP A 114 -3.88 16.93 13.43
C TRP A 114 -5.06 16.11 12.92
N TYR A 115 -5.79 16.68 11.97
CA TYR A 115 -6.82 15.97 11.25
C TYR A 115 -7.02 16.53 9.85
N PHE A 116 -7.66 15.76 8.99
CA PHE A 116 -8.24 16.28 7.74
C PHE A 116 -9.69 15.80 7.59
N GLU A 117 -10.47 16.54 6.81
CA GLU A 117 -11.85 16.18 6.47
C GLU A 117 -11.89 15.32 5.22
N ILE A 118 -12.70 14.26 5.26
CA ILE A 118 -12.92 13.37 4.14
C ILE A 118 -14.07 13.94 3.32
N THR A 119 -13.78 14.29 2.08
CA THR A 119 -14.80 14.84 1.18
C THR A 119 -15.58 13.68 0.53
N PRO A 120 -16.91 13.56 0.73
CA PRO A 120 -17.65 12.34 0.37
C PRO A 120 -17.54 11.90 -1.09
N HIS A 121 -17.59 12.85 -2.03
CA HIS A 121 -17.48 12.52 -3.46
C HIS A 121 -16.06 12.08 -3.84
N GLN A 122 -15.01 12.68 -3.25
CA GLN A 122 -13.62 12.26 -3.46
C GLN A 122 -13.40 10.86 -2.88
N GLN A 123 -13.91 10.60 -1.67
CA GLN A 123 -13.84 9.28 -1.05
C GLN A 123 -14.50 8.20 -1.91
N THR A 124 -15.68 8.48 -2.46
CA THR A 124 -16.37 7.52 -3.35
C THR A 124 -15.56 7.23 -4.61
N ALA A 125 -14.98 8.26 -5.24
CA ALA A 125 -14.12 8.10 -6.41
C ALA A 125 -12.87 7.25 -6.10
N LEU A 126 -12.23 7.53 -4.97
CA LEU A 126 -11.06 6.80 -4.49
C LEU A 126 -11.38 5.34 -4.15
N GLU A 127 -12.53 5.06 -3.54
CA GLU A 127 -12.95 3.68 -3.23
C GLU A 127 -13.22 2.86 -4.50
N LEU A 128 -13.82 3.48 -5.52
CA LEU A 128 -14.00 2.85 -6.82
C LEU A 128 -12.65 2.58 -7.51
N LEU A 129 -11.71 3.52 -7.39
CA LEU A 129 -10.36 3.35 -7.90
C LEU A 129 -9.63 2.20 -7.21
N GLU A 130 -9.62 2.18 -5.87
CA GLU A 130 -9.00 1.11 -5.08
C GLU A 130 -9.58 -0.27 -5.45
N LYS A 131 -10.91 -0.35 -5.64
CA LYS A 131 -11.56 -1.58 -6.08
C LYS A 131 -11.13 -2.06 -7.47
N GLU A 132 -10.95 -1.17 -8.43
CA GLU A 132 -10.49 -1.53 -9.79
C GLU A 132 -9.00 -1.88 -9.84
N LEU A 133 -8.18 -1.26 -8.99
CA LEU A 133 -6.75 -1.53 -8.92
C LEU A 133 -6.43 -2.80 -8.12
N GLY A 134 -7.30 -3.17 -7.16
CA GLY A 134 -7.15 -4.41 -6.39
C GLY A 134 -5.83 -4.44 -5.63
N THR A 135 -5.06 -5.52 -5.84
CA THR A 135 -3.75 -5.73 -5.19
C THR A 135 -2.56 -5.22 -6.01
N ASP A 136 -2.80 -4.60 -7.17
CA ASP A 136 -1.72 -4.16 -8.06
C ASP A 136 -1.12 -2.80 -7.67
N ALA A 137 -1.85 -2.00 -6.87
CA ALA A 137 -1.44 -0.66 -6.49
C ALA A 137 -2.04 -0.21 -5.14
N LEU A 138 -1.41 0.78 -4.53
CA LEU A 138 -1.90 1.45 -3.32
C LEU A 138 -2.73 2.68 -3.66
N VAL A 139 -3.87 2.83 -2.99
CA VAL A 139 -4.68 4.05 -3.01
C VAL A 139 -4.80 4.60 -1.60
N ILE A 140 -4.23 5.79 -1.38
CA ILE A 140 -4.05 6.35 -0.04
C ILE A 140 -4.33 7.86 -0.01
N TYR A 141 -4.60 8.38 1.18
CA TYR A 141 -4.46 9.80 1.45
C TYR A 141 -3.05 10.12 1.96
N ALA A 142 -2.65 11.39 1.91
CA ALA A 142 -1.49 11.88 2.63
C ALA A 142 -1.72 13.24 3.26
N ALA A 143 -1.28 13.42 4.50
CA ALA A 143 -1.41 14.71 5.18
C ALA A 143 -0.26 14.94 6.19
N PRO A 144 0.22 16.18 6.38
CA PRO A 144 1.36 16.46 7.24
C PRO A 144 1.02 16.43 8.73
N VAL A 145 1.95 15.94 9.54
CA VAL A 145 1.87 15.95 11.03
C VAL A 145 2.50 17.24 11.59
N PHE A 146 2.31 18.33 10.88
CA PHE A 146 2.80 19.66 11.22
C PHE A 146 1.90 20.69 10.55
N HIS A 147 1.91 21.92 11.07
CA HIS A 147 0.99 22.96 10.60
C HIS A 147 1.64 24.34 10.45
N LYS A 148 2.90 24.51 10.85
CA LYS A 148 3.62 25.77 10.72
C LYS A 148 4.39 25.83 9.40
N GLN A 149 4.52 27.03 8.85
CA GLN A 149 5.28 27.23 7.61
C GLN A 149 6.75 26.83 7.78
N GLN A 150 7.34 27.18 8.93
CA GLN A 150 8.73 26.85 9.21
C GLN A 150 8.97 25.33 9.27
N ASP A 151 8.02 24.56 9.80
CA ASP A 151 8.11 23.10 9.83
C ASP A 151 8.07 22.52 8.40
N LEU A 152 7.21 23.06 7.52
CA LEU A 152 7.18 22.68 6.12
C LEU A 152 8.56 22.89 5.45
N TYR A 153 9.18 24.05 5.65
CA TYR A 153 10.49 24.35 5.07
C TYR A 153 11.62 23.50 5.68
N ASN A 154 11.59 23.27 6.99
CA ASN A 154 12.54 22.40 7.67
C ASN A 154 12.46 20.96 7.17
N HIS A 155 11.25 20.41 7.03
CA HIS A 155 11.06 19.04 6.53
C HIS A 155 11.30 18.91 5.02
N THR A 156 11.06 19.98 4.26
CA THR A 156 11.39 20.02 2.82
C THR A 156 12.90 19.97 2.63
N SER A 157 13.65 20.85 3.30
CA SER A 157 15.12 20.89 3.23
C SER A 157 15.77 19.64 3.84
N GLY A 158 15.23 19.13 4.95
CA GLY A 158 15.71 17.93 5.62
C GLY A 158 15.31 16.61 4.97
N GLN A 159 14.51 16.63 3.90
CA GLN A 159 13.98 15.43 3.23
C GLN A 159 13.17 14.49 4.15
N THR A 160 12.40 15.05 5.08
CA THR A 160 11.63 14.29 6.08
C THR A 160 10.11 14.49 5.99
N ILE A 161 9.59 15.01 4.88
CA ILE A 161 8.13 15.22 4.71
C ILE A 161 7.39 13.89 4.79
N VAL A 162 7.88 12.86 4.11
CA VAL A 162 7.25 11.52 4.09
C VAL A 162 7.20 10.94 5.50
N ALA A 163 8.30 10.96 6.24
CA ALA A 163 8.34 10.45 7.62
C ALA A 163 7.44 11.26 8.59
N ASN A 164 7.15 12.52 8.27
CA ASN A 164 6.29 13.42 9.05
C ASN A 164 4.93 13.64 8.39
N SER A 165 4.42 12.62 7.69
CA SER A 165 3.07 12.60 7.11
C SER A 165 2.33 11.33 7.50
N THR A 166 0.99 11.39 7.51
CA THR A 166 0.13 10.22 7.65
C THR A 166 -0.29 9.67 6.29
N PHE A 167 -0.54 8.36 6.19
CA PHE A 167 -0.86 7.65 4.95
C PHE A 167 -2.02 6.64 5.09
N PRO A 168 -3.23 7.02 5.53
CA PRO A 168 -4.31 6.05 5.66
C PRO A 168 -4.75 5.51 4.28
N LYS A 169 -5.01 4.20 4.21
CA LYS A 169 -5.65 3.58 3.04
C LYS A 169 -7.07 4.13 2.88
N VAL A 170 -7.53 4.22 1.63
CA VAL A 170 -8.87 4.72 1.33
C VAL A 170 -9.95 3.80 1.90
N SER A 171 -9.79 2.48 1.75
CA SER A 171 -10.68 1.46 2.31
C SER A 171 -10.93 1.61 3.81
N LEU A 172 -9.91 2.05 4.54
CA LEU A 172 -9.96 2.25 5.99
C LEU A 172 -10.84 3.43 6.38
N LEU A 173 -10.97 4.44 5.50
CA LEU A 173 -11.74 5.65 5.74
C LEU A 173 -13.19 5.57 5.25
N ARG A 174 -13.65 4.39 4.80
CA ARG A 174 -15.02 4.20 4.30
C ARG A 174 -16.05 4.55 5.38
N GLY A 175 -16.99 5.43 5.03
CA GLY A 175 -18.05 5.87 5.93
C GLY A 175 -17.61 6.87 7.01
N HIS A 176 -16.32 7.20 7.06
CA HIS A 176 -15.77 8.15 8.01
C HIS A 176 -15.75 9.58 7.45
N LYS A 177 -15.81 10.57 8.34
CA LYS A 177 -15.85 12.00 7.98
C LYS A 177 -14.53 12.73 8.23
N LYS A 178 -13.74 12.24 9.18
CA LYS A 178 -12.46 12.83 9.58
C LYS A 178 -11.47 11.74 9.96
N TRP A 179 -10.21 11.98 9.64
CA TRP A 179 -9.06 11.20 10.09
C TRP A 179 -8.25 12.04 11.07
N TYR A 180 -8.08 11.57 12.30
CA TYR A 180 -7.29 12.22 13.35
C TYR A 180 -5.99 11.47 13.61
N PHE A 181 -4.90 12.18 13.85
CA PHE A 181 -3.58 11.58 14.03
C PHE A 181 -2.64 12.51 14.81
N ASP A 182 -1.66 11.94 15.52
CA ASP A 182 -0.67 12.67 16.34
C ASP A 182 0.78 12.38 15.95
N ARG A 183 0.99 11.51 14.96
CA ARG A 183 2.29 11.03 14.49
C ARG A 183 2.24 10.64 13.01
N GLY A 184 3.41 10.47 12.40
CA GLY A 184 3.53 10.00 11.01
C GLY A 184 3.17 8.52 10.85
N GLY A 185 2.99 8.09 9.60
CA GLY A 185 2.68 6.71 9.23
C GLY A 185 1.18 6.45 9.08
N ILE A 186 0.75 5.20 9.25
CA ILE A 186 -0.63 4.77 8.93
C ILE A 186 -1.58 4.81 10.13
N LYS A 187 -1.09 5.19 11.32
CA LYS A 187 -1.82 5.14 12.57
C LYS A 187 -2.67 6.38 12.79
N GLY A 188 -3.90 6.20 13.27
CA GLY A 188 -4.81 7.28 13.58
C GLY A 188 -6.19 6.80 13.99
N VAL A 189 -7.13 7.75 14.04
CA VAL A 189 -8.48 7.54 14.58
C VAL A 189 -9.50 8.09 13.60
N ALA A 190 -10.45 7.27 13.17
CA ALA A 190 -11.51 7.70 12.26
C ALA A 190 -12.84 7.96 12.98
N ASN A 191 -13.59 8.98 12.53
CA ASN A 191 -14.90 9.37 13.09
C ASN A 191 -16.03 9.03 12.10
N PRO A 192 -17.27 8.60 12.45
CA PRO A 192 -18.02 8.40 13.70
C PRO A 192 -17.36 8.13 15.02
N GLU A 193 -16.98 6.87 15.10
CA GLU A 193 -16.98 6.06 16.32
C GLU A 193 -15.64 6.14 17.07
N TYR A 194 -14.71 6.97 16.56
CA TYR A 194 -13.33 7.06 17.04
C TYR A 194 -12.64 5.70 17.01
N GLU A 195 -12.83 4.97 15.91
CA GLU A 195 -12.17 3.70 15.67
C GLU A 195 -10.66 3.94 15.54
N SER A 196 -9.91 3.34 16.45
CA SER A 196 -8.45 3.37 16.44
C SER A 196 -7.95 2.37 15.43
N PHE A 197 -7.24 2.87 14.42
CA PHE A 197 -6.52 2.03 13.49
C PHE A 197 -5.08 2.01 13.92
N ASP A 198 -4.85 1.17 14.92
CA ASP A 198 -3.54 0.75 15.35
C ASP A 198 -3.47 -0.74 14.99
N GLN A 199 -3.32 -1.05 13.69
CA GLN A 199 -2.96 -2.41 13.34
C GLN A 199 -1.62 -2.66 14.01
N GLU A 200 -1.60 -3.61 14.95
CA GLU A 200 -0.35 -4.16 15.46
C GLU A 200 0.52 -4.54 14.28
N ASP A 201 1.83 -4.31 14.42
CA ASP A 201 2.76 -4.73 13.38
C ASP A 201 2.51 -6.21 13.06
N LEU A 202 2.60 -6.58 11.78
CA LEU A 202 2.32 -7.94 11.35
C LEU A 202 3.15 -8.96 12.15
N LEU A 203 4.35 -8.56 12.60
CA LEU A 203 5.21 -9.37 13.47
C LEU A 203 4.59 -9.60 14.85
N SER A 204 3.99 -8.58 15.45
CA SER A 204 3.25 -8.71 16.72
C SER A 204 2.06 -9.65 16.55
N GLN A 205 1.31 -9.53 15.46
CA GLN A 205 0.19 -10.43 15.17
C GLN A 205 0.65 -11.87 14.92
N ILE A 206 1.77 -12.07 14.22
CA ILE A 206 2.39 -13.39 14.00
C ILE A 206 2.86 -13.99 15.31
N GLU A 207 3.54 -13.22 16.16
CA GLU A 207 4.03 -13.69 17.45
C GLU A 207 2.88 -14.02 18.41
N ASP A 208 1.82 -13.21 18.43
CA ASP A 208 0.62 -13.50 19.22
C ASP A 208 -0.08 -14.77 18.73
N MET A 209 -0.20 -14.96 17.42
CA MET A 209 -0.70 -16.21 16.85
C MET A 209 0.20 -17.41 17.17
N ARG A 210 1.51 -17.21 17.21
CA ARG A 210 2.50 -18.23 17.59
C ARG A 210 2.34 -18.62 19.06
N ILE A 211 2.20 -17.63 19.94
CA ILE A 211 1.97 -17.83 21.38
C ILE A 211 0.63 -18.57 21.61
N GLN A 212 -0.43 -18.17 20.91
CA GLN A 212 -1.76 -18.80 21.03
C GLN A 212 -1.81 -20.23 20.49
N LYS A 213 -1.11 -20.55 19.40
CA LYS A 213 -1.08 -21.90 18.81
C LYS A 213 -0.12 -22.87 19.51
N GLY A 214 0.67 -22.39 20.48
CA GLY A 214 1.62 -23.19 21.24
C GLY A 214 2.98 -23.37 20.53
N GLN A 215 3.91 -24.04 21.22
CA GLN A 215 5.29 -24.23 20.73
C GLN A 215 5.31 -25.01 19.42
N PHE A 216 5.61 -24.33 18.31
CA PHE A 216 6.07 -24.97 17.09
C PHE A 216 7.39 -25.67 17.38
N VAL A 217 7.37 -27.00 17.33
CA VAL A 217 8.60 -27.79 17.27
C VAL A 217 9.28 -27.42 15.96
N SER A 218 10.41 -26.71 16.07
CA SER A 218 11.27 -26.42 14.92
C SER A 218 11.80 -27.75 14.37
N GLU A 219 11.13 -28.31 13.37
CA GLU A 219 11.62 -29.46 12.62
C GLU A 219 12.80 -29.11 11.69
N GLY A 220 13.46 -27.96 11.91
CA GLY A 220 14.53 -27.44 11.07
C GLY A 220 13.98 -26.65 9.88
N ALA A 221 14.74 -25.64 9.43
CA ALA A 221 14.33 -24.72 8.37
C ALA A 221 13.96 -25.44 7.07
N LEU A 222 14.70 -26.49 6.71
CA LEU A 222 14.46 -27.28 5.48
C LEU A 222 13.14 -28.06 5.53
N SER A 223 12.80 -28.69 6.67
CA SER A 223 11.51 -29.39 6.82
C SER A 223 10.33 -28.41 6.70
N ASN A 224 10.46 -27.23 7.33
CA ASN A 224 9.46 -26.17 7.24
C ASN A 224 9.30 -25.66 5.80
N LEU A 225 10.40 -25.48 5.07
CA LEU A 225 10.39 -25.08 3.68
C LEU A 225 9.67 -26.10 2.79
N SER A 226 9.97 -27.40 2.95
CA SER A 226 9.28 -28.46 2.20
C SER A 226 7.78 -28.54 2.52
N LYS A 227 7.38 -28.29 3.77
CA LYS A 227 5.96 -28.21 4.16
C LYS A 227 5.27 -27.01 3.50
N LEU A 228 5.93 -25.85 3.46
CA LEU A 228 5.40 -24.64 2.83
C LEU A 228 5.27 -24.80 1.31
N SER A 229 6.31 -25.31 0.65
CA SER A 229 6.30 -25.64 -0.78
C SER A 229 5.14 -26.60 -1.13
N ARG A 230 4.90 -27.63 -0.30
CA ARG A 230 3.75 -28.52 -0.48
C ARG A 230 2.41 -27.79 -0.35
N ALA A 231 2.27 -26.91 0.65
CA ALA A 231 1.06 -26.14 0.83
C ALA A 231 0.78 -25.21 -0.37
N VAL A 232 1.82 -24.56 -0.88
CA VAL A 232 1.79 -23.73 -2.10
C VAL A 232 1.30 -24.53 -3.31
N ARG A 233 1.89 -25.71 -3.56
CA ARG A 233 1.44 -26.59 -4.66
C ARG A 233 -0.02 -27.00 -4.52
N ASN A 234 -0.44 -27.39 -3.32
CA ASN A 234 -1.84 -27.75 -3.06
C ASN A 234 -2.80 -26.59 -3.39
N VAL A 235 -2.44 -25.35 -3.04
CA VAL A 235 -3.26 -24.18 -3.38
C VAL A 235 -3.33 -23.97 -4.89
N ALA A 236 -2.20 -24.07 -5.59
CA ALA A 236 -2.17 -23.96 -7.05
C ALA A 236 -3.01 -25.07 -7.73
N GLU A 237 -2.94 -26.31 -7.24
CA GLU A 237 -3.73 -27.45 -7.75
C GLU A 237 -5.24 -27.26 -7.55
N ILE A 238 -5.66 -26.78 -6.36
CA ILE A 238 -7.06 -26.43 -6.09
C ILE A 238 -7.56 -25.36 -7.07
N GLN A 239 -6.66 -24.46 -7.50
CA GLN A 239 -6.95 -23.40 -8.45
C GLN A 239 -6.59 -23.75 -9.91
N SER A 240 -6.42 -25.02 -10.25
CA SER A 240 -5.93 -25.51 -11.57
C SER A 240 -6.66 -24.96 -12.81
N GLY A 241 -7.88 -24.45 -12.67
CA GLY A 241 -8.61 -23.75 -13.74
C GLY A 241 -8.27 -22.26 -13.92
N SER A 242 -7.38 -21.70 -13.10
CA SER A 242 -6.99 -20.29 -13.15
C SER A 242 -5.73 -20.08 -14.00
N PHE A 243 -5.64 -18.91 -14.64
CA PHE A 243 -4.45 -18.51 -15.39
C PHE A 243 -3.18 -18.56 -14.53
N LEU A 244 -3.25 -18.12 -13.27
CA LEU A 244 -2.12 -18.13 -12.34
C LEU A 244 -1.66 -19.56 -12.02
N ALA A 245 -2.57 -20.50 -11.82
CA ALA A 245 -2.22 -21.90 -11.59
C ALA A 245 -1.60 -22.55 -12.84
N THR A 246 -2.11 -22.25 -14.03
CA THR A 246 -1.50 -22.71 -15.29
C THR A 246 -0.09 -22.14 -15.46
N GLN A 247 0.09 -20.84 -15.21
CA GLN A 247 1.41 -20.21 -15.28
C GLN A 247 2.37 -20.77 -14.24
N PHE A 248 1.90 -21.01 -13.02
CA PHE A 248 2.71 -21.65 -11.97
C PHE A 248 3.17 -23.04 -12.39
N ALA A 249 2.29 -23.87 -12.95
CA ALA A 249 2.66 -25.20 -13.43
C ALA A 249 3.73 -25.14 -14.53
N TYR A 250 3.55 -24.25 -15.52
CA TYR A 250 4.50 -24.07 -16.61
C TYR A 250 5.88 -23.59 -16.13
N GLU A 251 5.92 -22.52 -15.33
CA GLU A 251 7.19 -21.98 -14.80
C GLU A 251 7.85 -22.98 -13.84
N ASN A 252 7.06 -23.78 -13.12
CA ASN A 252 7.59 -24.82 -12.24
C ASN A 252 8.24 -25.98 -13.01
N GLU A 253 7.78 -26.33 -14.22
CA GLU A 253 8.48 -27.26 -15.11
C GLU A 253 9.80 -26.67 -15.58
N LEU A 254 9.83 -25.39 -15.96
CA LEU A 254 11.06 -24.70 -16.35
C LEU A 254 12.09 -24.63 -15.21
N LEU A 255 11.62 -24.43 -13.97
CA LEU A 255 12.49 -24.50 -12.79
C LEU A 255 13.13 -25.88 -12.65
N ASP A 256 12.39 -26.96 -12.88
CA ASP A 256 12.93 -28.32 -12.81
C ASP A 256 14.04 -28.55 -13.84
N ASP A 257 13.81 -28.15 -15.09
CA ASP A 257 14.78 -28.26 -16.16
C ASP A 257 16.04 -27.42 -15.86
N PHE A 258 15.85 -26.21 -15.34
CA PHE A 258 16.95 -25.31 -14.98
C PHE A 258 17.80 -25.89 -13.84
N ILE A 259 17.21 -26.31 -12.73
CA ILE A 259 17.98 -26.84 -11.59
C ILE A 259 18.74 -28.12 -12.00
N TYR A 260 18.11 -28.97 -12.83
CA TYR A 260 18.76 -30.17 -13.37
C TYR A 260 19.96 -29.83 -14.26
N GLN A 261 19.84 -28.83 -15.13
CA GLN A 261 20.91 -28.42 -16.06
C GLN A 261 22.16 -27.90 -15.34
N TYR A 262 22.01 -27.27 -14.18
CA TYR A 262 23.12 -26.67 -13.42
C TYR A 262 23.68 -27.55 -12.31
N ASP A 263 23.26 -28.83 -12.22
CA ASP A 263 23.76 -29.83 -11.27
C ASP A 263 23.84 -29.32 -9.82
N VAL A 264 22.76 -28.68 -9.36
CA VAL A 264 22.71 -28.06 -8.03
C VAL A 264 22.67 -29.14 -6.94
N GLU A 265 23.68 -29.16 -6.06
CA GLU A 265 23.84 -30.18 -5.01
C GLU A 265 22.61 -30.36 -4.10
N ASN A 266 21.90 -29.27 -3.78
CA ASN A 266 20.69 -29.27 -2.94
C ASN A 266 19.41 -29.14 -3.77
N TYR A 267 19.28 -29.97 -4.81
CA TYR A 267 18.19 -29.91 -5.79
C TYR A 267 16.81 -29.70 -5.17
N ARG A 268 16.47 -30.48 -4.14
CA ARG A 268 15.13 -30.49 -3.54
C ARG A 268 14.84 -29.21 -2.76
N GLU A 269 15.79 -28.75 -1.96
CA GLU A 269 15.68 -27.55 -1.14
C GLU A 269 15.66 -26.29 -2.02
N THR A 270 16.50 -26.25 -3.05
CA THR A 270 16.51 -25.18 -4.06
C THR A 270 15.18 -25.13 -4.80
N LYS A 271 14.64 -26.27 -5.21
CA LYS A 271 13.32 -26.35 -5.85
C LYS A 271 12.21 -25.86 -4.92
N ASP A 272 12.18 -26.34 -3.68
CA ASP A 272 11.16 -25.94 -2.72
C ASP A 272 11.23 -24.42 -2.44
N TYR A 273 12.42 -23.83 -2.36
CA TYR A 273 12.61 -22.38 -2.26
C TYR A 273 12.06 -21.63 -3.49
N LEU A 274 12.49 -22.01 -4.69
CA LEU A 274 12.09 -21.36 -5.93
C LEU A 274 10.59 -21.49 -6.21
N GLN A 275 9.97 -22.59 -5.77
CA GLN A 275 8.52 -22.78 -5.85
C GLN A 275 7.76 -21.78 -4.97
N VAL A 276 8.23 -21.54 -3.74
CA VAL A 276 7.61 -20.56 -2.85
C VAL A 276 7.80 -19.14 -3.36
N GLU A 277 8.98 -18.82 -3.89
CA GLU A 277 9.27 -17.53 -4.55
C GLU A 277 8.38 -17.31 -5.78
N LEU A 278 8.30 -18.30 -6.68
CA LEU A 278 7.46 -18.25 -7.88
C LEU A 278 5.99 -18.04 -7.53
N PHE A 279 5.48 -18.79 -6.54
CA PHE A 279 4.11 -18.62 -6.08
C PHE A 279 3.88 -17.23 -5.48
N SER A 280 4.79 -16.75 -4.64
CA SER A 280 4.73 -15.41 -4.07
C SER A 280 4.70 -14.34 -5.17
N PHE A 281 5.55 -14.48 -6.19
CA PHE A 281 5.61 -13.58 -7.33
C PHE A 281 4.31 -13.57 -8.16
N LEU A 282 3.75 -14.76 -8.46
CA LEU A 282 2.55 -14.88 -9.28
C LEU A 282 1.29 -14.40 -8.54
N TRP A 283 1.14 -14.75 -7.27
CA TRP A 283 0.01 -14.32 -6.43
C TRP A 283 0.21 -12.96 -5.76
N LYS A 284 1.32 -12.27 -6.04
CA LYS A 284 1.65 -10.94 -5.46
C LYS A 284 1.66 -10.97 -3.93
N LEU A 285 2.18 -12.05 -3.37
CA LEU A 285 2.35 -12.24 -1.93
C LEU A 285 3.78 -11.90 -1.54
N ASN A 286 3.95 -11.52 -0.28
CA ASN A 286 5.27 -11.36 0.32
C ASN A 286 5.55 -12.59 1.20
N TRP A 287 6.62 -13.32 0.88
CA TRP A 287 7.13 -14.35 1.76
C TRP A 287 8.06 -13.73 2.80
N LEU A 288 7.64 -13.78 4.07
CA LEU A 288 8.43 -13.29 5.18
C LEU A 288 9.26 -14.44 5.76
N THR A 289 10.58 -14.27 5.76
CA THR A 289 11.53 -15.19 6.39
C THR A 289 12.09 -14.53 7.67
N PHE A 290 12.07 -15.26 8.78
CA PHE A 290 12.50 -14.81 10.11
C PHE A 290 13.65 -15.66 10.63
#